data_AF-A0A150N0R7-F1
#
_entry.id   AF-A0A150N0R7-F1
#
_cell.length_a   1.000
_cell.length_b   1.000
_cell.length_c   1.000
_cell.angle_alpha   90.00
_cell.angle_beta   90.00
_cell.angle_gamma   90.00
#
_symmetry.space_group_name_H-M   'P 1'
#
loop_
_entity.id
_entity.type
_entity.pdbx_description
1 polymer ?
#
loop_
_entity_poly.entity_id
_entity_poly.type
_entity_poly.pdbx_seq_one_letter_code
_entity_poly.pdbx_strand_id
1 'polypeptide(L)'
;MGGINCDASNGRIRPTNGFADLIAKYTSKLFASQREFNLANELIELSVIMETKDKKVAKEQPNLFRNHLRKSIEEIENTKEVLQELIEVTSEFYSDPILKAGWVEPFQELDYNECKQIWSKNNLIPIEDSIWNEVVEHMYSEGQLGFWKLQINYLDKIKKLLQQLIDSYRDAEILIDKGTFQYAMRDLEINATPYTVSLVNLWSKSIIAHSYMCLLSYTAYPSVTGVKLEPSDFVVNGIPVINNMSKLA
;
A
#
# COMPACT_ATOMS: atom_id res chain seq x y z
N MET A 1 -9.32 2.51 5.44
CA MET A 1 -8.99 1.16 5.92
C MET A 1 -8.86 1.16 7.45
N GLY A 2 -9.95 1.44 8.17
CA GLY A 2 -9.95 1.35 9.64
C GLY A 2 -10.20 -0.09 10.08
N GLY A 3 -9.41 -0.62 11.03
CA GLY A 3 -9.70 -1.89 11.70
C GLY A 3 -9.29 -3.15 10.95
N ILE A 4 -8.24 -3.08 10.13
CA ILE A 4 -7.67 -4.23 9.44
C ILE A 4 -6.92 -5.13 10.46
N ASN A 5 -7.66 -6.06 11.07
CA ASN A 5 -7.14 -7.08 11.99
C ASN A 5 -6.81 -8.38 11.23
N CYS A 6 -6.03 -8.28 10.15
CA CYS A 6 -5.80 -9.39 9.22
C CYS A 6 -5.16 -10.63 9.83
N ASP A 7 -4.73 -10.57 11.09
CA ASP A 7 -4.10 -11.69 11.76
C ASP A 7 -4.65 -12.02 13.16
N ALA A 8 -5.47 -11.13 13.75
CA ALA A 8 -6.11 -11.40 15.05
C ALA A 8 -7.24 -12.45 14.96
N SER A 9 -7.52 -12.96 13.76
CA SER A 9 -8.54 -13.98 13.49
C SER A 9 -8.05 -15.41 13.79
N ASN A 10 -6.74 -15.65 13.86
CA ASN A 10 -6.19 -16.97 14.18
C ASN A 10 -6.22 -17.24 15.70
N GLY A 11 -7.35 -17.72 16.21
CA GLY A 11 -7.52 -18.10 17.62
C GLY A 11 -6.59 -19.22 18.12
N ARG A 12 -5.77 -19.83 17.24
CA ARG A 12 -4.79 -20.87 17.61
C ARG A 12 -3.41 -20.31 17.96
N ILE A 13 -3.09 -19.11 17.50
CA ILE A 13 -1.84 -18.41 17.81
C ILE A 13 -2.26 -17.12 18.50
N ARG A 14 -2.20 -17.11 19.84
CA ARG A 14 -2.48 -15.86 20.59
C ARG A 14 -1.59 -14.78 20.01
N PRO A 15 -2.12 -13.66 19.49
CA PRO A 15 -1.25 -12.57 19.10
C PRO A 15 -0.54 -12.12 20.38
N THR A 16 0.78 -12.13 20.36
CA THR A 16 1.52 -11.17 21.17
C THR A 16 0.95 -9.81 20.77
N ASN A 17 0.37 -9.04 21.69
CA ASN A 17 -0.27 -7.75 21.37
C ASN A 17 0.63 -6.83 20.51
N GLY A 18 1.95 -7.05 20.50
CA GLY A 18 2.91 -6.40 19.62
C GLY A 18 2.74 -6.69 18.12
N PHE A 19 2.35 -7.89 17.68
CA PHE A 19 2.26 -8.21 16.25
C PHE A 19 1.13 -7.43 15.55
N ALA A 20 -0.06 -7.40 16.14
CA ALA A 20 -1.19 -6.63 15.62
C ALA A 20 -0.92 -5.12 15.64
N ASP A 21 -0.26 -4.62 16.68
CA ASP A 21 0.18 -3.22 16.77
C ASP A 21 1.17 -2.87 15.64
N LEU A 22 2.10 -3.77 15.32
CA LEU A 22 3.04 -3.58 14.22
C LEU A 22 2.35 -3.53 12.85
N ILE A 23 1.35 -4.40 12.57
CA ILE A 23 0.57 -4.33 11.32
C ILE A 23 -0.16 -2.98 11.21
N ALA A 24 -0.78 -2.52 12.30
CA ALA A 24 -1.48 -1.24 12.34
C ALA A 24 -0.52 -0.07 12.09
N LYS A 25 0.65 -0.07 12.73
CA LYS A 25 1.71 0.92 12.50
C LYS A 25 2.21 0.91 11.05
N TYR A 26 2.48 -0.26 10.49
CA TYR A 26 2.89 -0.41 9.09
C TYR A 26 1.86 0.22 8.16
N THR A 27 0.59 -0.16 8.31
CA THR A 27 -0.51 0.32 7.48
C THR A 27 -0.68 1.84 7.59
N SER A 28 -0.56 2.39 8.81
CA SER A 28 -0.61 3.84 9.04
C SER A 28 0.53 4.59 8.33
N LYS A 29 1.76 4.06 8.38
CA LYS A 29 2.94 4.69 7.75
C LYS A 29 2.92 4.56 6.23
N LEU A 30 2.39 3.45 5.70
CA LEU A 30 2.15 3.29 4.26
C LEU A 30 1.21 4.38 3.71
N PHE A 31 0.12 4.70 4.42
CA PHE A 31 -0.76 5.80 4.00
C PHE A 31 -0.15 7.18 4.22
N ALA A 32 0.67 7.36 5.25
CA ALA A 32 1.38 8.62 5.47
C ALA A 32 2.33 8.92 4.30
N SER A 33 3.12 7.94 3.86
CA SER A 33 4.02 8.09 2.71
C SER A 33 3.27 8.37 1.40
N GLN A 34 2.14 7.67 1.14
CA GLN A 34 1.28 7.97 0.00
C GLN A 34 0.68 9.40 0.07
N ARG A 35 0.24 9.84 1.26
CA ARG A 35 -0.33 11.18 1.45
C ARG A 35 0.65 12.26 1.04
N GLU A 36 1.91 12.16 1.50
CA GLU A 36 2.94 13.13 1.15
C GLU A 36 3.25 13.12 -0.36
N PHE A 37 3.24 11.95 -1.01
CA PHE A 37 3.34 11.88 -2.48
C PHE A 37 2.17 12.59 -3.17
N ASN A 38 0.94 12.37 -2.72
CA ASN A 38 -0.24 13.01 -3.31
C ASN A 38 -0.20 14.54 -3.15
N LEU A 39 0.24 15.04 -1.99
CA LEU A 39 0.44 16.48 -1.76
C LEU A 39 1.50 17.06 -2.69
N ALA A 40 2.61 16.35 -2.90
CA ALA A 40 3.63 16.77 -3.86
C ALA A 40 3.06 16.83 -5.28
N ASN A 41 2.28 15.81 -5.67
CA ASN A 41 1.69 15.74 -7.00
C ASN A 41 0.70 16.89 -7.27
N GLU A 42 -0.16 17.20 -6.30
CA GLU A 42 -1.06 18.36 -6.38
C GLU A 42 -0.30 19.66 -6.63
N LEU A 43 0.81 19.88 -5.91
CA LEU A 43 1.66 21.07 -6.06
C LEU A 43 2.37 21.12 -7.42
N ILE A 44 2.79 19.97 -7.96
CA ILE A 44 3.37 19.89 -9.32
C ILE A 44 2.33 20.34 -10.35
N GLU A 45 1.11 19.81 -10.28
CA GLU A 45 0.01 20.19 -11.20
C GLU A 45 -0.36 21.67 -11.06
N LEU A 46 -0.42 22.19 -9.83
CA LEU A 46 -0.64 23.61 -9.58
C LEU A 46 0.48 24.47 -10.18
N SER A 47 1.73 23.99 -10.18
CA SER A 47 2.86 24.73 -10.77
C SER A 47 2.71 24.88 -12.28
N VAL A 48 2.21 23.85 -12.98
CA VAL A 48 1.88 23.91 -14.41
C VAL A 48 0.85 25.00 -14.68
N ILE A 49 -0.21 25.07 -13.86
CA ILE A 49 -1.27 26.08 -14.00
C ILE A 49 -0.72 27.48 -13.70
N MET A 50 0.01 27.65 -12.60
CA MET A 50 0.48 28.95 -12.13
C MET A 50 1.54 29.57 -13.02
N GLU A 51 2.35 28.76 -13.70
CA GLU A 51 3.28 29.24 -14.72
C GLU A 51 2.58 30.11 -15.79
N THR A 52 1.33 29.82 -16.13
CA THR A 52 0.55 30.60 -17.11
C THR A 52 0.01 31.92 -16.57
N LYS A 53 -0.04 32.08 -15.23
CA LYS A 53 -0.72 33.20 -14.55
C LYS A 53 0.24 34.13 -13.80
N ASP A 54 1.16 33.57 -13.01
CA ASP A 54 2.10 34.30 -12.17
C ASP A 54 3.44 33.54 -12.03
N LYS A 55 4.44 34.03 -12.76
CA LYS A 55 5.80 33.46 -12.75
C LYS A 55 6.51 33.55 -11.40
N LYS A 56 6.12 34.47 -10.51
CA LYS A 56 6.73 34.59 -9.18
C LYS A 56 6.26 33.45 -8.27
N VAL A 57 4.97 33.16 -8.25
CA VAL A 57 4.42 32.03 -7.48
C VAL A 57 4.95 30.70 -8.01
N ALA A 58 5.09 30.57 -9.34
CA ALA A 58 5.67 29.37 -9.96
C ALA A 58 7.11 29.07 -9.49
N LYS A 59 7.88 30.06 -9.03
CA LYS A 59 9.27 29.88 -8.55
C LYS A 59 9.36 29.35 -7.12
N GLU A 60 8.34 29.55 -6.29
CA GLU A 60 8.36 29.12 -4.88
C GLU A 60 7.90 27.65 -4.73
N GLN A 61 7.10 27.15 -5.68
CA GLN A 61 6.55 25.78 -5.68
C GLN A 61 7.57 24.63 -5.78
N PRO A 62 8.69 24.71 -6.54
CA PRO A 62 9.71 23.66 -6.59
C PRO A 62 10.19 23.20 -5.21
N ASN A 63 10.35 24.14 -4.28
CA ASN A 63 10.81 23.82 -2.94
C ASN A 63 9.73 23.10 -2.13
N LEU A 64 8.47 23.53 -2.28
CA LEU A 64 7.34 22.95 -1.55
C LEU A 64 7.07 21.50 -1.95
N PHE A 65 6.91 21.20 -3.25
CA PHE A 65 6.64 19.82 -3.66
C PHE A 65 7.86 18.90 -3.42
N ARG A 66 9.10 19.39 -3.63
CA ARG A 66 10.31 18.59 -3.32
C ARG A 66 10.39 18.23 -1.85
N ASN A 67 9.95 19.12 -0.94
CA ASN A 67 9.89 18.81 0.49
C ASN A 67 8.86 17.71 0.79
N HIS A 68 7.69 17.71 0.15
CA HIS A 68 6.73 16.63 0.28
C HIS A 68 7.23 15.30 -0.31
N LEU A 69 7.92 15.32 -1.46
CA LEU A 69 8.57 14.12 -2.01
C LEU A 69 9.63 13.55 -1.04
N ARG A 70 10.44 14.42 -0.41
CA ARG A 70 11.42 13.99 0.61
C ARG A 70 10.76 13.40 1.85
N LYS A 71 9.68 14.01 2.34
CA LYS A 71 8.88 13.45 3.44
C LYS A 71 8.26 12.10 3.07
N SER A 72 7.80 11.94 1.83
CA SER A 72 7.31 10.64 1.35
C SER A 72 8.42 9.57 1.41
N ILE A 73 9.65 9.90 1.02
CA ILE A 73 10.82 9.01 1.16
C ILE A 73 11.12 8.71 2.64
N GLU A 74 11.10 9.70 3.51
CA GLU A 74 11.29 9.52 4.97
C GLU A 74 10.25 8.56 5.55
N GLU A 75 8.97 8.74 5.21
CA GLU A 75 7.90 7.85 5.66
C GLU A 75 8.00 6.45 5.05
N ILE A 76 8.55 6.28 3.84
CA ILE A 76 8.88 4.97 3.28
C ILE A 76 9.92 4.26 4.14
N GLU A 77 10.99 4.94 4.55
CA GLU A 77 11.99 4.34 5.43
C GLU A 77 11.40 3.96 6.78
N ASN A 78 10.62 4.85 7.40
CA ASN A 78 9.88 4.55 8.62
C ASN A 78 8.94 3.35 8.46
N THR A 79 8.30 3.20 7.29
CA THR A 79 7.42 2.05 6.98
C THR A 79 8.22 0.76 6.89
N LYS A 80 9.41 0.82 6.27
CA LYS A 80 10.30 -0.33 6.12
C LYS A 80 10.87 -0.81 7.46
N GLU A 81 11.17 0.10 8.38
CA GLU A 81 11.58 -0.25 9.75
C GLU A 81 10.50 -1.10 10.43
N VAL A 82 9.24 -0.68 10.36
CA VAL A 82 8.13 -1.47 10.93
C VAL A 82 7.94 -2.81 10.22
N LEU A 83 8.14 -2.87 8.89
CA LEU A 83 8.12 -4.14 8.16
C LEU A 83 9.28 -5.07 8.56
N GLN A 84 10.45 -4.52 8.87
CA GLN A 84 11.58 -5.29 9.36
C GLN A 84 11.29 -5.88 10.73
N GLU A 85 10.70 -5.09 11.65
CA GLU A 85 10.22 -5.60 12.94
C GLU A 85 9.17 -6.70 12.76
N LEU A 86 8.23 -6.54 11.83
CA LEU A 86 7.25 -7.59 11.48
C LEU A 86 7.94 -8.87 10.98
N ILE A 87 8.93 -8.72 10.10
CA ILE A 87 9.70 -9.85 9.56
C ILE A 87 10.47 -10.56 10.66
N GLU A 88 11.12 -9.82 11.57
CA GLU A 88 11.88 -10.39 12.68
C GLU A 88 10.97 -11.20 13.61
N VAL A 89 9.88 -10.60 14.09
CA VAL A 89 8.89 -11.26 14.95
C VAL A 89 8.28 -12.47 14.25
N THR A 90 7.94 -12.36 12.97
CA THR A 90 7.37 -13.50 12.20
C THR A 90 8.40 -14.62 12.02
N SER A 91 9.66 -14.27 11.75
CA SER A 91 10.72 -15.23 11.45
C SER A 91 11.05 -16.14 12.63
N GLU A 92 10.90 -15.65 13.86
CA GLU A 92 11.04 -16.47 15.07
C GLU A 92 10.08 -17.67 15.04
N PHE A 93 8.82 -17.47 14.65
CA PHE A 93 7.84 -18.54 14.52
C PHE A 93 8.16 -19.50 13.37
N TYR A 94 8.84 -19.03 12.33
CA TYR A 94 9.19 -19.83 11.16
C TYR A 94 10.44 -20.73 11.38
N SER A 95 11.15 -20.53 12.48
CA SER A 95 12.29 -21.36 12.88
C SER A 95 11.86 -22.73 13.44
N ASP A 96 10.65 -22.83 13.99
CA ASP A 96 10.03 -24.08 14.43
C ASP A 96 9.15 -24.66 13.30
N PRO A 97 9.38 -25.91 12.84
CA PRO A 97 8.63 -26.49 11.73
C PRO A 97 7.11 -26.61 11.96
N ILE A 98 6.68 -26.83 13.21
CA ILE A 98 5.27 -26.98 13.57
C ILE A 98 4.58 -25.61 13.54
N LEU A 99 5.25 -24.59 14.10
CA LEU A 99 4.73 -23.23 14.06
C LEU A 99 4.70 -22.71 12.61
N LYS A 100 5.77 -22.91 11.85
CA LYS A 100 5.83 -22.58 10.42
C LYS A 100 4.67 -23.18 9.63
N ALA A 101 4.36 -24.45 9.85
CA ALA A 101 3.21 -25.12 9.22
C ALA A 101 1.90 -24.38 9.51
N GLY A 102 1.67 -23.99 10.77
CA GLY A 102 0.47 -23.22 11.17
C GLY A 102 0.32 -21.83 10.53
N TRP A 103 1.41 -21.23 10.02
CA TRP A 103 1.40 -19.94 9.33
C TRP A 103 1.32 -20.04 7.79
N VAL A 104 1.57 -21.22 7.23
CA VAL A 104 1.71 -21.43 5.78
C VAL A 104 0.63 -22.36 5.23
N GLU A 105 0.34 -23.48 5.90
CA GLU A 105 -0.64 -24.49 5.47
C GLU A 105 -2.03 -23.89 5.21
N PRO A 106 -2.57 -22.97 6.03
CA PRO A 106 -3.89 -22.38 5.78
C PRO A 106 -3.99 -21.64 4.43
N PHE A 107 -2.88 -21.08 3.95
CA PHE A 107 -2.83 -20.48 2.63
C PHE A 107 -2.69 -21.56 1.54
N GLN A 108 -1.89 -22.60 1.76
CA GLN A 108 -1.71 -23.69 0.80
C GLN A 108 -2.98 -24.51 0.54
N GLU A 109 -3.83 -24.64 1.56
CA GLU A 109 -5.10 -25.36 1.48
C GLU A 109 -6.26 -24.51 0.91
N LEU A 110 -6.04 -23.20 0.70
CA LEU A 110 -7.08 -22.27 0.27
C LEU A 110 -7.41 -22.42 -1.21
N ASP A 111 -8.71 -22.49 -1.56
CA ASP A 111 -9.14 -22.28 -2.94
C ASP A 111 -9.10 -20.77 -3.27
N TYR A 112 -7.98 -20.34 -3.87
CA TYR A 112 -7.76 -18.96 -4.25
C TYR A 112 -8.76 -18.45 -5.30
N ASN A 113 -9.30 -19.32 -6.15
CA ASN A 113 -10.29 -18.92 -7.14
C ASN A 113 -11.64 -18.64 -6.47
N GLU A 114 -12.06 -19.50 -5.55
CA GLU A 114 -13.26 -19.29 -4.74
C GLU A 114 -13.13 -18.01 -3.91
N CYS A 115 -12.00 -17.83 -3.22
CA CYS A 115 -11.70 -16.62 -2.45
C CYS A 115 -11.82 -15.35 -3.31
N LYS A 116 -11.15 -15.33 -4.46
CA LYS A 116 -11.21 -14.20 -5.40
C LYS A 116 -12.64 -13.93 -5.88
N GLN A 117 -13.42 -14.98 -6.16
CA GLN A 117 -14.82 -14.84 -6.57
C GLN A 117 -15.69 -14.24 -5.47
N ILE A 118 -15.51 -14.62 -4.20
CA ILE A 118 -16.25 -14.08 -3.06
C ILE A 118 -16.02 -12.56 -2.96
N TRP A 119 -14.76 -12.13 -3.04
CA TRP A 119 -14.41 -10.72 -2.88
C TRP A 119 -14.77 -9.87 -4.11
N SER A 120 -14.62 -10.41 -5.33
CA SER A 120 -14.93 -9.69 -6.57
C SER A 120 -16.43 -9.56 -6.84
N LYS A 121 -17.26 -10.58 -6.55
CA LYS A 121 -18.72 -10.54 -6.78
C LYS A 121 -19.43 -9.42 -6.01
N ASN A 122 -18.81 -8.93 -4.94
CA ASN A 122 -19.37 -7.88 -4.07
C ASN A 122 -18.77 -6.49 -4.35
N ASN A 123 -17.99 -6.32 -5.43
CA ASN A 123 -17.24 -5.08 -5.74
C ASN A 123 -16.35 -4.60 -4.59
N LEU A 124 -15.86 -5.53 -3.75
CA LEU A 124 -15.05 -5.20 -2.57
C LEU A 124 -13.58 -5.02 -2.89
N ILE A 125 -13.18 -5.47 -4.08
CA ILE A 125 -11.83 -5.32 -4.58
C ILE A 125 -11.81 -4.94 -6.06
N PRO A 126 -10.85 -4.11 -6.48
CA PRO A 126 -10.51 -4.00 -7.89
C PRO A 126 -10.04 -5.36 -8.41
N ILE A 127 -10.40 -5.69 -9.66
CA ILE A 127 -9.99 -6.94 -10.31
C ILE A 127 -8.64 -6.67 -10.99
N GLU A 128 -7.55 -6.94 -10.28
CA GLU A 128 -6.18 -6.83 -10.79
C GLU A 128 -5.47 -8.17 -10.69
N ASP A 129 -5.68 -9.02 -11.71
CA ASP A 129 -5.23 -10.41 -11.72
C ASP A 129 -3.74 -10.58 -11.49
N SER A 130 -2.93 -9.66 -12.03
CA SER A 130 -1.47 -9.71 -11.87
C SER A 130 -1.04 -9.53 -10.42
N ILE A 131 -1.64 -8.57 -9.71
CA ILE A 131 -1.33 -8.28 -8.31
C ILE A 131 -1.88 -9.40 -7.42
N TRP A 132 -3.08 -9.91 -7.74
CA TRP A 132 -3.67 -11.03 -7.02
C TRP A 132 -2.76 -12.25 -7.06
N ASN A 133 -2.31 -12.63 -8.26
CA ASN A 133 -1.44 -13.79 -8.45
C ASN A 133 -0.09 -13.62 -7.74
N GLU A 134 0.51 -12.42 -7.80
CA GLU A 134 1.77 -12.11 -7.08
C GLU A 134 1.61 -12.27 -5.57
N VAL A 135 0.52 -11.73 -4.99
CA VAL A 135 0.23 -11.90 -3.55
C VAL A 135 -0.01 -13.37 -3.21
N VAL A 136 -0.80 -14.09 -4.00
CA VAL A 136 -1.07 -15.52 -3.78
C VAL A 136 0.22 -16.34 -3.80
N GLU A 137 1.11 -16.11 -4.75
CA GLU A 137 2.40 -16.81 -4.85
C GLU A 137 3.24 -16.62 -3.56
N HIS A 138 3.33 -15.39 -3.07
CA HIS A 138 4.07 -15.08 -1.84
C HIS A 138 3.42 -15.69 -0.59
N MET A 139 2.09 -15.63 -0.50
CA MET A 139 1.35 -16.20 0.64
C MET A 139 1.37 -17.74 0.63
N TYR A 140 1.30 -18.37 -0.54
CA TYR A 140 1.38 -19.83 -0.69
C TYR A 140 2.76 -20.39 -0.27
N SER A 141 3.82 -19.68 -0.63
CA SER A 141 5.21 -20.14 -0.42
C SER A 141 5.72 -19.86 0.99
N GLU A 142 5.47 -18.67 1.51
CA GLU A 142 6.05 -18.20 2.77
C GLU A 142 5.01 -17.60 3.73
N GLY A 143 3.71 -17.72 3.47
CA GLY A 143 2.67 -17.06 4.27
C GLY A 143 2.88 -15.55 4.32
N GLN A 144 2.59 -14.94 5.47
CA GLN A 144 2.70 -13.49 5.63
C GLN A 144 4.14 -12.97 5.54
N LEU A 145 5.14 -13.80 5.92
CA LEU A 145 6.55 -13.45 5.78
C LEU A 145 6.91 -13.12 4.31
N GLY A 146 6.39 -13.91 3.37
CA GLY A 146 6.58 -13.67 1.94
C GLY A 146 5.96 -12.34 1.50
N PHE A 147 4.77 -12.02 2.01
CA PHE A 147 4.08 -10.78 1.72
C PHE A 147 4.82 -9.55 2.27
N TRP A 148 5.36 -9.60 3.50
CA TRP A 148 6.13 -8.47 4.05
C TRP A 148 7.37 -8.16 3.21
N LYS A 149 8.04 -9.19 2.69
CA LYS A 149 9.16 -9.03 1.73
C LYS A 149 8.72 -8.43 0.40
N LEU A 150 7.56 -8.84 -0.13
CA LEU A 150 6.96 -8.24 -1.32
C LEU A 150 6.71 -6.73 -1.13
N GLN A 151 6.17 -6.33 0.02
CA GLN A 151 5.91 -4.93 0.34
C GLN A 151 7.20 -4.10 0.40
N ILE A 152 8.28 -4.62 1.00
CA ILE A 152 9.59 -3.95 0.98
C ILE A 152 10.04 -3.69 -0.46
N ASN A 153 9.89 -4.66 -1.36
CA ASN A 153 10.26 -4.50 -2.77
C ASN A 153 9.46 -3.39 -3.47
N TYR A 154 8.14 -3.30 -3.24
CA TYR A 154 7.35 -2.18 -3.74
C TYR A 154 7.85 -0.84 -3.21
N LEU A 155 8.09 -0.74 -1.90
CA LEU A 155 8.58 0.48 -1.26
C LEU A 155 9.95 0.93 -1.80
N ASP A 156 10.86 -0.01 -2.06
CA ASP A 156 12.17 0.28 -2.66
C ASP A 156 12.04 0.85 -4.08
N LYS A 157 11.15 0.27 -4.90
CA LYS A 157 10.87 0.76 -6.26
C LYS A 157 10.25 2.16 -6.23
N ILE A 158 9.31 2.39 -5.31
CA ILE A 158 8.67 3.70 -5.11
C ILE A 158 9.71 4.73 -4.68
N LYS A 159 10.52 4.44 -3.65
CA LYS A 159 11.59 5.33 -3.18
C LYS A 159 12.54 5.72 -4.31
N LYS A 160 12.98 4.74 -5.11
CA LYS A 160 13.86 5.00 -6.26
C LYS A 160 13.24 5.99 -7.24
N LEU A 161 11.97 5.80 -7.59
CA LEU A 161 11.26 6.69 -8.52
C LEU A 161 10.99 8.08 -7.91
N LEU A 162 10.71 8.17 -6.61
CA LEU A 162 10.60 9.45 -5.91
C LEU A 162 11.92 10.23 -5.99
N GLN A 163 13.05 9.56 -5.78
CA GLN A 163 14.36 10.19 -5.90
C GLN A 163 14.62 10.68 -7.33
N GLN A 164 14.30 9.85 -8.34
CA GLN A 164 14.42 10.24 -9.75
C GLN A 164 13.54 11.45 -10.11
N LEU A 165 12.32 11.50 -9.56
CA LEU A 165 11.42 12.65 -9.72
C LEU A 165 11.99 13.90 -9.05
N ILE A 166 12.52 13.81 -7.83
CA ILE A 166 13.19 14.94 -7.16
C ILE A 166 14.36 15.46 -8.00
N ASP A 167 15.19 14.56 -8.51
CA ASP A 167 16.38 14.91 -9.29
C ASP A 167 16.01 15.58 -10.62
N SER A 168 14.89 15.19 -11.23
CA SER A 168 14.36 15.81 -12.46
C SER A 168 14.06 17.32 -12.29
N TYR A 169 13.71 17.73 -11.07
CA TYR A 169 13.41 19.12 -10.71
C TYR A 169 14.54 19.83 -9.97
N ARG A 170 15.75 19.25 -9.92
CA ARG A 170 16.88 19.85 -9.18
C ARG A 170 17.19 21.27 -9.65
N ASP A 171 17.25 21.45 -10.97
CA ASP A 171 17.70 22.70 -11.61
C ASP A 171 16.52 23.60 -12.05
N ALA A 172 15.28 23.23 -11.70
CA ALA A 172 14.06 23.92 -12.15
C ALA A 172 14.08 25.42 -11.80
N GLU A 173 14.45 25.79 -10.58
CA GLU A 173 14.49 27.18 -10.10
C GLU A 173 15.39 28.08 -10.98
N ILE A 174 16.60 27.60 -11.30
CA ILE A 174 17.57 28.29 -12.17
C ILE A 174 17.02 28.45 -13.60
N LEU A 175 16.34 27.43 -14.11
CA LEU A 175 15.80 27.44 -15.46
C LEU A 175 14.55 28.32 -15.56
N ILE A 176 13.71 28.39 -14.52
CA ILE A 176 12.58 29.32 -14.43
C ILE A 176 13.10 30.77 -14.40
N ASP A 177 14.17 31.05 -13.66
CA ASP A 177 14.81 32.37 -13.63
C ASP A 177 15.32 32.82 -15.00
N LYS A 178 15.85 31.89 -15.79
CA LYS A 178 16.29 32.14 -17.17
C LYS A 178 15.12 32.23 -18.16
N GLY A 179 13.89 31.96 -17.72
CA GLY A 179 12.71 31.88 -18.57
C GLY A 179 12.73 30.70 -19.55
N THR A 180 13.56 29.68 -19.29
CA THR A 180 13.79 28.52 -20.17
C THR A 180 13.21 27.22 -19.63
N PHE A 181 12.56 27.27 -18.47
CA PHE A 181 11.77 26.17 -17.91
C PHE A 181 10.30 26.44 -18.15
N GLN A 182 9.60 25.46 -18.72
CA GLN A 182 8.15 25.37 -18.59
C GLN A 182 7.79 23.96 -18.12
N TYR A 183 6.99 23.87 -17.05
CA TYR A 183 6.62 22.58 -16.46
C TYR A 183 5.94 21.68 -17.48
N ALA A 184 5.04 22.25 -18.30
CA ALA A 184 4.35 21.52 -19.37
C ALA A 184 5.28 21.07 -20.52
N MET A 185 6.29 21.88 -20.90
CA MET A 185 7.18 21.53 -22.02
C MET A 185 8.35 20.63 -21.61
N ARG A 186 8.90 20.82 -20.40
CA ARG A 186 10.05 20.04 -19.91
C ARG A 186 9.67 18.63 -19.54
N ASP A 187 8.38 18.34 -19.36
CA ASP A 187 7.88 17.00 -19.07
C ASP A 187 8.37 15.92 -20.05
N LEU A 188 8.49 16.27 -21.34
CA LEU A 188 9.06 15.41 -22.39
C LEU A 188 10.56 15.16 -22.26
N GLU A 189 11.30 16.03 -21.57
CA GLU A 189 12.77 15.99 -21.48
C GLU A 189 13.28 15.48 -20.13
N ILE A 190 12.52 15.67 -19.05
CA ILE A 190 12.92 15.31 -17.68
C ILE A 190 12.18 14.09 -17.13
N ASN A 191 11.29 13.47 -17.93
CA ASN A 191 10.51 12.27 -17.59
C ASN A 191 9.61 12.40 -16.34
N ALA A 192 9.17 13.61 -15.99
CA ALA A 192 8.38 13.83 -14.78
C ALA A 192 7.04 13.09 -14.81
N THR A 193 6.28 13.17 -15.91
CA THR A 193 5.02 12.43 -16.11
C THR A 193 5.24 10.92 -16.11
N PRO A 194 6.18 10.35 -16.89
CA PRO A 194 6.50 8.93 -16.79
C PRO A 194 6.79 8.45 -15.36
N TYR A 195 7.56 9.23 -14.57
CA TYR A 195 7.83 8.89 -13.17
C TYR A 195 6.57 9.01 -12.30
N THR A 196 5.78 10.07 -12.47
CA THR A 196 4.54 10.29 -11.72
C THR A 196 3.52 9.20 -11.99
N VAL A 197 3.29 8.85 -13.26
CA VAL A 197 2.41 7.72 -13.65
C VAL A 197 2.92 6.40 -13.08
N SER A 198 4.23 6.16 -13.14
CA SER A 198 4.83 4.95 -12.56
C SER A 198 4.65 4.89 -11.04
N LEU A 199 4.80 6.02 -10.35
CA LEU A 199 4.58 6.14 -8.90
C LEU A 199 3.12 5.88 -8.53
N VAL A 200 2.16 6.49 -9.23
CA VAL A 200 0.72 6.25 -9.02
C VAL A 200 0.40 4.76 -9.19
N ASN A 201 0.93 4.14 -10.24
CA ASN A 201 0.74 2.70 -10.49
C ASN A 201 1.35 1.83 -9.37
N LEU A 202 2.57 2.13 -8.92
CA LEU A 202 3.23 1.36 -7.86
C LEU A 202 2.56 1.55 -6.49
N TRP A 203 2.13 2.76 -6.14
CA TRP A 203 1.34 3.01 -4.93
C TRP A 203 0.04 2.20 -4.97
N SER A 204 -0.68 2.25 -6.10
CA SER A 204 -1.90 1.46 -6.29
C SER A 204 -1.62 -0.03 -6.14
N LYS A 205 -0.52 -0.53 -6.71
CA LYS A 205 -0.11 -1.93 -6.55
C LYS A 205 0.15 -2.32 -5.09
N SER A 206 0.95 -1.53 -4.37
CA SER A 206 1.26 -1.79 -2.96
C SER A 206 0.00 -1.84 -2.08
N ILE A 207 -0.92 -0.91 -2.30
CA ILE A 207 -2.18 -0.77 -1.55
C ILE A 207 -3.17 -1.89 -1.88
N ILE A 208 -3.32 -2.22 -3.16
CA ILE A 208 -4.16 -3.34 -3.61
C ILE A 208 -3.59 -4.66 -3.08
N ALA A 209 -2.27 -4.84 -3.13
CA ALA A 209 -1.61 -6.02 -2.59
C ALA A 209 -1.85 -6.17 -1.08
N HIS A 210 -1.78 -5.08 -0.31
CA HIS A 210 -2.14 -5.09 1.11
C HIS A 210 -3.60 -5.48 1.34
N SER A 211 -4.51 -4.95 0.52
CA SER A 211 -5.93 -5.33 0.58
C SER A 211 -6.12 -6.82 0.30
N TYR A 212 -5.46 -7.37 -0.72
CA TYR A 212 -5.52 -8.80 -1.04
C TYR A 212 -4.95 -9.69 0.05
N MET A 213 -3.79 -9.36 0.62
CA MET A 213 -3.23 -10.10 1.74
C MET A 213 -4.24 -10.19 2.87
N CYS A 214 -4.89 -9.07 3.17
CA CYS A 214 -5.87 -9.01 4.23
C CYS A 214 -7.09 -9.89 4.02
N LEU A 215 -7.63 -9.88 2.80
CA LEU A 215 -8.77 -10.72 2.44
C LEU A 215 -8.40 -12.21 2.41
N LEU A 216 -7.20 -12.53 1.93
CA LEU A 216 -6.66 -13.89 2.00
C LEU A 216 -6.54 -14.34 3.45
N SER A 217 -5.99 -13.51 4.33
CA SER A 217 -5.86 -13.86 5.75
C SER A 217 -7.22 -14.01 6.45
N TYR A 218 -8.23 -13.19 6.12
CA TYR A 218 -9.60 -13.42 6.61
C TYR A 218 -10.18 -14.76 6.15
N THR A 219 -9.84 -15.21 4.94
CA THR A 219 -10.36 -16.45 4.38
C THR A 219 -9.61 -17.68 4.89
N ALA A 220 -8.27 -17.57 5.03
CA ALA A 220 -7.40 -18.64 5.50
C ALA A 220 -7.48 -18.83 7.03
N TYR A 221 -7.67 -17.75 7.78
CA TYR A 221 -7.82 -17.78 9.23
C TYR A 221 -9.27 -17.40 9.61
N PRO A 222 -10.19 -18.37 9.70
CA PRO A 222 -11.58 -18.08 10.09
C PRO A 222 -11.60 -17.41 11.47
N SER A 223 -12.11 -16.18 11.53
CA SER A 223 -12.11 -15.34 12.73
C SER A 223 -12.91 -15.94 13.88
N VAL A 224 -12.26 -16.13 15.04
CA VAL A 224 -12.75 -16.09 16.45
C VAL A 224 -13.98 -16.94 16.86
N THR A 225 -14.85 -17.38 15.95
CA THR A 225 -16.07 -18.14 16.24
C THR A 225 -15.94 -19.63 15.88
N GLY A 226 -14.88 -20.01 15.16
CA GLY A 226 -14.75 -21.37 14.61
C GLY A 226 -15.71 -21.66 13.45
N VAL A 227 -16.36 -20.63 12.90
CA VAL A 227 -17.30 -20.76 11.78
C VAL A 227 -16.55 -20.52 10.47
N LYS A 228 -16.68 -21.47 9.53
CA LYS A 228 -16.25 -21.29 8.13
C LYS A 228 -17.07 -20.12 7.59
N LEU A 229 -16.41 -19.03 7.17
CA LEU A 229 -17.11 -17.87 6.62
C LEU A 229 -17.92 -18.30 5.39
N GLU A 230 -19.24 -18.23 5.48
CA GLU A 230 -20.15 -18.53 4.38
C GLU A 230 -20.59 -17.22 3.70
N PRO A 231 -20.93 -17.23 2.41
CA PRO A 231 -21.40 -16.03 1.71
C PRO A 231 -22.57 -15.30 2.40
N SER A 232 -23.37 -16.01 3.19
CA SER A 232 -24.46 -15.46 4.00
C SER A 232 -24.01 -14.61 5.20
N ASP A 233 -22.80 -14.81 5.71
CA ASP A 233 -22.29 -14.06 6.88
C ASP A 233 -22.05 -12.57 6.55
N PHE A 234 -22.03 -12.23 5.27
CA PHE A 234 -21.83 -10.87 4.76
C PHE A 234 -23.13 -10.22 4.25
N VAL A 235 -24.27 -10.89 4.46
CA VAL A 235 -25.58 -10.48 3.94
C VAL A 235 -26.63 -10.56 5.06
N VAL A 236 -27.13 -9.40 5.52
CA VAL A 236 -28.28 -9.35 6.43
C VAL A 236 -29.53 -9.04 5.60
N ASN A 237 -30.47 -9.98 5.53
CA ASN A 237 -31.74 -9.86 4.79
C ASN A 237 -31.59 -9.48 3.30
N GLY A 238 -30.56 -10.00 2.62
CA GLY A 238 -30.31 -9.70 1.20
C GLY A 238 -29.58 -8.38 0.93
N ILE A 239 -29.05 -7.72 1.96
CA ILE A 239 -28.33 -6.44 1.85
C ILE A 239 -26.87 -6.64 2.34
N PRO A 240 -25.85 -6.23 1.54
CA PRO A 240 -24.45 -6.28 1.96
C PRO A 240 -24.19 -5.43 3.21
N VAL A 241 -23.43 -5.95 4.18
CA VAL A 241 -23.24 -5.36 5.53
C VAL A 241 -22.46 -4.03 5.55
N ILE A 242 -22.01 -3.50 4.42
CA ILE A 242 -21.14 -2.31 4.34
C ILE A 242 -21.90 -0.99 4.59
N ASN A 243 -23.23 -0.99 4.57
CA ASN A 243 -24.02 0.24 4.71
C ASN A 243 -24.53 0.59 6.12
N ASN A 244 -24.19 -0.17 7.17
CA ASN A 244 -24.73 0.05 8.52
C ASN A 244 -23.75 0.65 9.54
N MET A 245 -22.71 1.38 9.12
CA MET A 245 -21.97 2.26 10.03
C MET A 245 -22.66 3.61 10.32
N SER A 246 -23.85 3.87 9.76
CA SER A 246 -24.60 5.11 9.99
C SER A 246 -25.61 5.05 11.15
N LYS A 247 -25.64 3.98 11.95
CA LYS A 247 -26.55 3.85 13.11
C LYS A 247 -25.86 3.46 14.42
N LEU A 248 -24.63 3.94 14.60
CA LEU A 248 -24.01 4.09 15.91
C LEU A 248 -23.61 5.56 16.08
N ALA A 249 -24.62 6.38 16.35
CA ALA A 249 -24.53 7.70 16.97
C ALA A 249 -25.40 7.66 18.23
#